data_AF-A0A8H3WCV1-F1
#
_entry.id   AF-A0A8H3WCV1-F1
#
_cell.length_a   1.000
_cell.length_b   1.000
_cell.length_c   1.000
_cell.angle_alpha   90.00
_cell.angle_beta   90.00
_cell.angle_gamma   90.00
#
_symmetry.space_group_name_H-M   'P 1'
#
loop_
_entity.id
_entity.type
_entity.pdbx_description
1 polymer ?
#
loop_
_entity_poly.entity_id
_entity_poly.type
_entity_poly.pdbx_seq_one_letter_code
_entity_poly.pdbx_strand_id
1 'polypeptide(L)'
;MATGINTLAAYCQFIPETVDKSLFRYEDVDPREADFFSRFSEIEVKDEDIKIDDATNPPTTDAAARLVVACRKRFFPMDEEISHTFRFKFFAKGADRARLFRVYCHIVPNGITDEQLRKACEDDKMKLGLIPNVDEDNWIDLGFCTAPNWQSLLHMRRAYRKLLHETCLEEFWSAITHSTIPFLFEKHGLSNEIAGLRNFRSLMKVVGKSYESVWQLKRYAQWEGTEPVSAVAVDYGFMNCKTPRQRQRLRQLYAYYFVKGKDEMKLHQACIRGDLGPFLREALDGLPVPEQLLTNAYPVEPLDQMGMITVGKTIFAPPSVHNEAELVARAEGNGARVVPILESHTDSMRGMMEDMAASLHGCTHR
;
A
#
# COMPACT_ATOMS: atom_id res chain seq x y z
N MET A 1 33.89 4.99 16.92
CA MET A 1 33.63 3.62 16.42
C MET A 1 32.64 2.82 17.28
N ALA A 2 32.39 3.15 18.56
CA ALA A 2 31.45 2.40 19.41
C ALA A 2 29.98 2.90 19.40
N THR A 3 29.66 4.01 18.73
CA THR A 3 28.32 4.61 18.71
C THR A 3 27.43 4.13 17.55
N GLY A 4 28.01 3.76 16.39
CA GLY A 4 27.24 3.28 15.22
C GLY A 4 26.61 1.89 15.37
N ILE A 5 27.09 1.07 16.33
CA ILE A 5 26.58 -0.28 16.57
C ILE A 5 25.25 -0.25 17.35
N ASN A 6 25.02 0.78 18.17
CA ASN A 6 23.81 0.88 19.01
C ASN A 6 22.58 1.41 18.24
N THR A 7 22.77 2.24 17.21
CA THR A 7 21.68 2.78 16.39
C THR A 7 21.11 1.73 15.42
N LEU A 8 21.95 0.83 14.91
CA LEU A 8 21.51 -0.36 14.16
C LEU A 8 20.83 -1.40 15.05
N ALA A 9 21.23 -1.50 16.33
CA ALA A 9 20.54 -2.35 17.32
C ALA A 9 19.11 -1.88 17.61
N ALA A 10 18.86 -0.56 17.63
CA ALA A 10 17.51 0.01 17.74
C ALA A 10 16.67 -0.20 16.47
N TYR A 11 17.28 -0.17 15.27
CA TYR A 11 16.60 -0.52 14.01
C TYR A 11 16.28 -2.02 13.91
N CYS A 12 17.12 -2.86 14.50
CA CYS A 12 16.91 -4.31 14.62
C CYS A 12 15.85 -4.72 15.66
N GLN A 13 15.30 -3.77 16.44
CA GLN A 13 14.16 -3.98 17.34
C GLN A 13 12.80 -3.82 16.62
N PHE A 14 12.79 -3.23 15.41
CA PHE A 14 11.60 -3.15 14.54
C PHE A 14 11.52 -4.28 13.51
N ILE A 15 12.51 -5.16 13.51
CA ILE A 15 12.47 -6.43 12.80
C ILE A 15 11.79 -7.43 13.75
N PRO A 16 10.65 -8.07 13.37
CA PRO A 16 10.08 -9.15 14.18
C PRO A 16 11.18 -10.16 14.52
N GLU A 17 11.24 -10.66 15.77
CA GLU A 17 12.29 -11.58 16.26
C GLU A 17 12.48 -12.84 15.38
N THR A 18 11.60 -13.07 14.42
CA THR A 18 11.57 -14.16 13.46
C THR A 18 12.40 -13.96 12.18
N VAL A 19 13.02 -12.79 11.95
CA VAL A 19 13.83 -12.54 10.73
C VAL A 19 15.32 -12.70 11.05
N ASP A 20 15.98 -13.55 10.27
CA ASP A 20 17.42 -13.79 10.37
C ASP A 20 18.21 -12.54 9.97
N LYS A 21 18.88 -11.93 10.96
CA LYS A 21 19.65 -10.70 10.82
C LYS A 21 20.95 -10.90 10.02
N SER A 22 21.35 -12.14 9.72
CA SER A 22 22.54 -12.46 8.92
C SER A 22 22.37 -12.20 7.40
N LEU A 23 21.14 -11.93 6.95
CA LEU A 23 20.82 -11.59 5.55
C LEU A 23 21.12 -10.12 5.17
N PHE A 24 21.52 -9.28 6.12
CA PHE A 24 21.89 -7.88 5.88
C PHE A 24 23.42 -7.76 5.84
N ARG A 25 24.03 -7.89 4.66
CA ARG A 25 25.44 -7.53 4.49
C ARG A 25 25.55 -6.04 4.15
N TYR A 26 26.36 -5.34 4.94
CA TYR A 26 26.63 -3.90 4.79
C TYR A 26 27.28 -3.55 3.43
N GLU A 27 27.82 -4.56 2.74
CA GLU A 27 28.58 -4.46 1.49
C GLU A 27 27.71 -4.26 0.24
N ASP A 28 26.38 -4.44 0.33
CA ASP A 28 25.43 -4.37 -0.81
C ASP A 28 24.71 -3.01 -0.94
N VAL A 29 25.03 -2.05 -0.08
CA VAL A 29 24.49 -0.67 -0.15
C VAL A 29 25.39 0.15 -1.07
N ASP A 30 24.81 0.84 -2.07
CA ASP A 30 25.55 1.79 -2.92
C ASP A 30 26.36 2.72 -1.99
N PRO A 31 27.69 2.86 -2.14
CA PRO A 31 28.52 3.69 -1.27
C PRO A 31 28.01 5.13 -1.11
N ARG A 32 27.28 5.66 -2.11
CA ARG A 32 26.64 6.98 -2.05
C ARG A 32 25.37 6.98 -1.20
N GLU A 33 24.66 5.86 -1.12
CA GLU A 33 23.54 5.67 -0.20
C GLU A 33 24.01 5.28 1.20
N ALA A 34 25.10 4.52 1.34
CA ALA A 34 25.74 4.26 2.62
C ALA A 34 26.26 5.56 3.25
N ASP A 35 26.83 6.47 2.47
CA ASP A 35 27.16 7.84 2.90
C ASP A 35 25.90 8.64 3.27
N PHE A 36 24.83 8.56 2.47
CA PHE A 36 23.55 9.22 2.76
C PHE A 36 22.92 8.72 4.08
N PHE A 37 22.86 7.40 4.30
CA PHE A 37 22.30 6.78 5.50
C PHE A 37 23.23 6.89 6.72
N SER A 38 24.56 6.81 6.55
CA SER A 38 25.55 7.07 7.60
C SER A 38 25.40 8.50 8.12
N ARG A 39 25.30 9.48 7.21
CA ARG A 39 25.07 10.89 7.56
C ARG A 39 23.67 11.13 8.12
N PHE A 40 22.67 10.31 7.78
CA PHE A 40 21.33 10.35 8.40
C PHE A 40 21.31 9.72 9.80
N SER A 41 22.12 8.69 10.06
CA SER A 41 22.18 7.95 11.33
C SER A 41 23.06 8.61 12.40
N GLU A 42 24.00 9.47 12.00
CA GLU A 42 24.79 10.32 12.90
C GLU A 42 24.01 11.55 13.41
N ILE A 43 22.83 11.82 12.86
CA ILE A 43 21.97 12.93 13.23
C ILE A 43 20.94 12.43 14.26
N GLU A 44 21.42 12.16 15.49
CA GLU A 44 20.56 12.29 16.67
C GLU A 44 20.36 13.79 16.92
N VAL A 45 19.41 14.38 16.21
CA VAL A 45 18.85 15.68 16.57
C VAL A 45 17.65 15.34 17.45
N LYS A 46 17.79 15.64 18.74
CA LYS A 46 16.77 15.31 19.74
C LYS A 46 15.49 16.06 19.37
N ASP A 47 14.32 15.53 19.72
CA ASP A 47 13.03 16.23 19.51
C ASP A 47 13.02 17.66 20.09
N GLU A 48 13.94 17.94 21.03
CA GLU A 48 14.23 19.23 21.64
C GLU A 48 14.77 20.31 20.67
N ASP A 49 15.24 19.93 19.48
CA ASP A 49 15.88 20.84 18.52
C ASP A 49 14.90 21.46 17.51
N ILE A 50 13.66 20.95 17.42
CA ILE A 50 12.59 21.54 16.60
C ILE A 50 11.70 22.39 17.50
N LYS A 51 11.89 23.71 17.46
CA LYS A 51 11.06 24.66 18.20
C LYS A 51 9.70 24.81 17.52
N ILE A 52 8.66 25.06 18.32
CA ILE A 52 7.32 25.51 17.89
C ILE A 52 7.24 27.00 18.25
N ASP A 53 6.76 27.83 17.33
CA ASP A 53 6.71 29.29 17.41
C ASP A 53 5.37 29.74 16.84
N ASP A 54 4.73 30.66 17.56
CA ASP A 54 3.36 31.11 17.34
C ASP A 54 3.33 32.57 16.83
N ALA A 55 4.49 33.19 16.56
CA ALA A 55 4.53 34.59 16.14
C ALA A 55 5.68 34.92 15.18
N THR A 56 5.35 35.07 13.89
CA THR A 56 5.68 36.22 13.02
C THR A 56 5.40 35.83 11.56
N ASN A 57 4.29 36.31 11.01
CA ASN A 57 4.06 36.22 9.57
C ASN A 57 4.90 37.30 8.86
N PRO A 58 5.93 36.93 8.07
CA PRO A 58 6.54 37.89 7.15
C PRO A 58 5.50 38.30 6.09
N PRO A 59 5.53 39.56 5.62
CA PRO A 59 4.52 40.04 4.70
C PRO A 59 4.66 39.38 3.33
N THR A 60 3.51 39.02 2.74
CA THR A 60 3.30 38.79 1.30
C THR A 60 4.26 37.81 0.61
N THR A 61 4.44 36.62 1.19
CA THR A 61 5.10 35.49 0.51
C THR A 61 4.17 34.28 0.52
N ASP A 62 3.99 33.63 -0.64
CA ASP A 62 3.14 32.44 -0.77
C ASP A 62 3.63 31.28 0.12
N ALA A 63 2.82 30.22 0.22
CA ALA A 63 3.14 29.06 1.05
C ALA A 63 4.52 28.43 0.74
N ALA A 64 5.00 28.46 -0.51
CA ALA A 64 6.27 27.86 -0.91
C ALA A 64 7.46 28.65 -0.36
N ALA A 65 7.43 29.96 -0.51
CA ALA A 65 8.46 30.83 0.04
C ALA A 65 8.52 30.74 1.57
N ARG A 66 7.36 30.65 2.25
CA ARG A 66 7.31 30.46 3.71
C ARG A 66 7.83 29.09 4.14
N LEU A 67 7.56 28.02 3.38
CA LEU A 67 8.15 26.70 3.65
C LEU A 67 9.69 26.71 3.49
N VAL A 68 10.22 27.40 2.49
CA VAL A 68 11.67 27.55 2.30
C VAL A 68 12.32 28.22 3.51
N VAL A 69 11.70 29.28 4.04
CA VAL A 69 12.16 29.96 5.26
C VAL A 69 12.10 29.02 6.46
N ALA A 70 10.99 28.30 6.64
CA ALA A 70 10.81 27.32 7.70
C ALA A 70 11.90 26.23 7.65
N CYS A 71 12.20 25.70 6.45
CA CYS A 71 13.24 24.70 6.22
C CYS A 71 14.64 25.22 6.56
N ARG A 72 14.98 26.43 6.12
CA ARG A 72 16.29 27.06 6.41
C ARG A 72 16.48 27.33 7.90
N LYS A 73 15.39 27.67 8.61
CA LYS A 73 15.37 27.87 10.06
C LYS A 73 15.20 26.56 10.86
N ARG A 74 15.02 25.42 10.18
CA ARG A 74 14.67 24.11 10.76
C ARG A 74 13.50 24.18 11.73
N PHE A 75 12.52 24.99 11.37
CA PHE A 75 11.35 25.29 12.18
C PHE A 75 10.11 24.68 11.56
N PHE A 76 9.38 23.83 12.28
CA PHE A 76 8.20 23.20 11.71
C PHE A 76 7.07 24.23 11.51
N PRO A 77 6.59 24.46 10.27
CA PRO A 77 5.56 25.45 10.02
C PRO A 77 4.20 24.96 10.54
N MET A 78 3.61 25.70 11.47
CA MET A 78 2.22 25.49 11.93
C MET A 78 1.18 26.20 11.05
N ASP A 79 1.64 26.90 10.02
CA ASP A 79 0.80 27.63 9.09
C ASP A 79 -0.17 26.71 8.33
N GLU A 80 -1.46 27.03 8.37
CA GLU A 80 -2.52 26.20 7.80
C GLU A 80 -2.44 26.13 6.26
N GLU A 81 -2.01 27.21 5.61
CA GLU A 81 -1.86 27.26 4.16
C GLU A 81 -0.65 26.44 3.70
N ILE A 82 0.48 26.49 4.43
CA ILE A 82 1.63 25.61 4.18
C ILE A 82 1.23 24.16 4.43
N SER A 83 0.51 23.91 5.52
CA SER A 83 0.02 22.58 5.88
C SER A 83 -0.93 21.99 4.82
N HIS A 84 -1.77 22.84 4.24
CA HIS A 84 -2.65 22.49 3.13
C HIS A 84 -1.88 22.26 1.82
N THR A 85 -1.06 23.24 1.41
CA THR A 85 -0.37 23.29 0.12
C THR A 85 0.69 22.21 0.00
N PHE A 86 1.47 21.98 1.05
CA PHE A 86 2.52 20.96 1.11
C PHE A 86 2.05 19.67 1.78
N ARG A 87 0.73 19.57 1.99
CA ARG A 87 -0.01 18.38 2.41
C ARG A 87 0.40 17.79 3.77
N PHE A 88 1.03 18.57 4.66
CA PHE A 88 1.26 18.16 6.05
C PHE A 88 -0.04 17.81 6.77
N LYS A 89 -1.16 18.49 6.46
CA LYS A 89 -2.46 18.22 7.10
C LYS A 89 -3.03 16.82 6.85
N PHE A 90 -2.61 16.15 5.78
CA PHE A 90 -3.12 14.83 5.41
C PHE A 90 -2.54 13.70 6.26
N PHE A 91 -1.51 14.00 7.05
CA PHE A 91 -0.99 13.06 8.03
C PHE A 91 -1.68 13.27 9.36
N ALA A 92 -2.34 12.23 9.88
CA ALA A 92 -3.04 12.30 11.17
C ALA A 92 -2.07 12.43 12.35
N LYS A 93 -0.90 11.78 12.26
CA LYS A 93 0.11 11.77 13.33
C LYS A 93 1.15 12.87 13.12
N GLY A 94 1.51 13.57 14.19
CA GLY A 94 2.55 14.62 14.17
C GLY A 94 3.92 14.09 13.72
N ALA A 95 4.25 12.85 14.05
CA ALA A 95 5.51 12.21 13.66
C ALA A 95 5.68 12.12 12.13
N ASP A 96 4.60 11.85 11.40
CA ASP A 96 4.63 11.72 9.94
C ASP A 96 4.73 13.09 9.26
N ARG A 97 4.07 14.11 9.82
CA ARG A 97 4.26 15.52 9.42
C ARG A 97 5.72 15.94 9.57
N ALA A 98 6.33 15.63 10.72
CA ALA A 98 7.73 15.94 10.99
C ALA A 98 8.70 15.17 10.07
N ARG A 99 8.38 13.92 9.70
CA ARG A 99 9.15 13.15 8.70
C ARG A 99 9.11 13.84 7.33
N LEU A 100 7.93 14.21 6.86
CA LEU A 100 7.79 14.93 5.59
C LEU A 100 8.52 16.29 5.63
N PHE A 101 8.43 17.02 6.74
CA PHE A 101 9.13 18.31 6.88
C PHE A 101 10.65 18.15 6.84
N ARG A 102 11.20 17.09 7.44
CA ARG A 102 12.63 16.76 7.35
C ARG A 102 13.09 16.52 5.91
N VAL A 103 12.23 15.96 5.06
CA VAL A 103 12.53 15.80 3.62
C VAL A 103 12.65 17.18 2.95
N TYR A 104 11.71 18.09 3.21
CA TYR A 104 11.80 19.47 2.71
C TYR A 104 13.05 20.21 3.24
N CYS A 105 13.38 20.07 4.53
CA CYS A 105 14.59 20.64 5.14
C CYS A 105 15.90 20.15 4.51
N HIS A 106 15.90 18.96 3.91
CA HIS A 106 17.08 18.44 3.22
C HIS A 106 17.16 18.93 1.77
N ILE A 107 16.01 19.12 1.11
CA ILE A 107 15.95 19.47 -0.31
C ILE A 107 16.14 20.98 -0.53
N VAL A 108 15.54 21.81 0.32
CA VAL A 108 15.58 23.29 0.20
C VAL A 108 17.00 23.88 0.25
N PRO A 109 17.90 23.46 1.17
CA PRO A 109 19.27 23.98 1.20
C PRO A 109 20.13 23.56 0.00
N ASN A 110 19.73 22.51 -0.73
CA ASN A 110 20.44 22.00 -1.90
C ASN A 110 20.10 22.75 -3.21
N GLY A 111 19.61 23.99 -3.10
CA GLY A 111 19.41 24.89 -4.24
C GLY A 111 18.02 24.85 -4.88
N ILE A 112 17.05 24.17 -4.27
CA ILE A 112 15.65 24.22 -4.73
C ILE A 112 15.05 25.58 -4.39
N THR A 113 14.56 26.29 -5.40
CA THR A 113 13.86 27.57 -5.25
C THR A 113 12.40 27.37 -4.83
N ASP A 114 11.80 28.41 -4.26
CA ASP A 114 10.36 28.49 -4.00
C ASP A 114 9.53 28.29 -5.28
N GLU A 115 9.98 28.81 -6.42
CA GLU A 115 9.39 28.55 -7.74
C GLU A 115 9.36 27.06 -8.10
N GLN A 116 10.48 26.36 -7.86
CA GLN A 116 10.58 24.91 -8.11
C GLN A 116 9.72 24.10 -7.15
N LEU A 117 9.58 24.54 -5.89
CA LEU A 117 8.65 23.94 -4.93
C LEU A 117 7.20 24.17 -5.33
N ARG A 118 6.86 25.37 -5.79
CA ARG A 118 5.52 25.71 -6.27
C ARG A 118 5.12 24.81 -7.44
N LYS A 119 6.01 24.70 -8.44
CA LYS A 119 5.84 23.80 -9.57
C LYS A 119 5.79 22.32 -9.17
N ALA A 120 6.61 21.88 -8.22
CA ALA A 120 6.60 20.50 -7.73
C ALA A 120 5.32 20.15 -6.93
N CYS A 121 4.71 21.14 -6.26
CA CYS A 121 3.44 21.00 -5.56
C CYS A 121 2.24 21.02 -6.51
N GLU A 122 2.28 21.88 -7.53
CA GLU A 122 1.32 21.89 -8.63
C GLU A 122 1.37 20.57 -9.43
N ASP A 123 2.56 19.99 -9.59
CA ASP A 123 2.79 18.74 -10.32
C ASP A 123 2.59 17.45 -9.48
N ASP A 124 2.25 17.50 -8.18
CA ASP A 124 2.11 16.33 -7.28
C ASP A 124 3.30 15.31 -7.29
N LYS A 125 4.44 15.68 -7.90
CA LYS A 125 5.62 14.81 -8.14
C LYS A 125 6.31 14.38 -6.84
N MET A 126 6.08 15.10 -5.76
CA MET A 126 6.77 14.84 -4.49
C MET A 126 6.22 13.62 -3.73
N LYS A 127 4.99 13.18 -4.01
CA LYS A 127 4.41 11.97 -3.41
C LYS A 127 4.92 10.68 -4.05
N LEU A 128 5.21 10.71 -5.35
CA LEU A 128 5.45 9.50 -6.12
C LEU A 128 6.91 8.98 -6.03
N GLY A 129 7.78 9.72 -5.36
CA GLY A 129 9.13 9.31 -5.00
C GLY A 129 9.24 8.69 -3.60
N LEU A 130 8.13 8.40 -2.92
CA LEU A 130 8.06 7.78 -1.60
C LEU A 130 7.42 6.38 -1.73
N ILE A 131 7.82 5.45 -0.85
CA ILE A 131 7.13 4.16 -0.73
C ILE A 131 5.79 4.45 -0.05
N PRO A 132 4.63 4.13 -0.66
CA PRO A 132 3.33 4.29 0.00
C PRO A 132 3.30 3.50 1.30
N ASN A 133 2.66 4.05 2.33
CA ASN A 133 2.38 3.27 3.53
C ASN A 133 1.43 2.13 3.19
N VAL A 134 1.47 1.05 3.98
CA VAL A 134 0.69 -0.17 3.72
C VAL A 134 -0.82 0.12 3.68
N ASP A 135 -1.29 1.09 4.47
CA ASP A 135 -2.68 1.53 4.53
C ASP A 135 -3.12 2.45 3.39
N GLU A 136 -2.20 2.91 2.54
CA GLU A 136 -2.52 3.71 1.38
C GLU A 136 -2.94 2.82 0.20
N ASP A 137 -3.94 3.26 -0.57
CA ASP A 137 -4.42 2.53 -1.77
C ASP A 137 -3.33 2.35 -2.82
N ASN A 138 -2.49 3.37 -2.97
CA ASN A 138 -1.29 3.35 -3.81
C ASN A 138 -0.33 2.19 -3.51
N TRP A 139 -0.35 1.59 -2.33
CA TRP A 139 0.47 0.41 -2.02
C TRP A 139 0.11 -0.79 -2.89
N ILE A 140 -1.17 -0.96 -3.22
CA ILE A 140 -1.66 -1.99 -4.16
C ILE A 140 -1.72 -1.43 -5.58
N ASP A 141 -2.23 -0.21 -5.76
CA ASP A 141 -2.46 0.37 -7.09
C ASP A 141 -1.14 0.62 -7.86
N LEU A 142 -0.02 0.77 -7.16
CA LEU A 142 1.33 0.84 -7.74
C LEU A 142 2.12 -0.47 -7.53
N GLY A 143 1.46 -1.53 -7.07
CA GLY A 143 2.05 -2.86 -6.94
C GLY A 143 3.16 -3.00 -5.90
N PHE A 144 3.40 -2.03 -5.01
CA PHE A 144 4.41 -2.15 -3.94
C PHE A 144 4.15 -3.36 -3.04
N CYS A 145 2.89 -3.80 -2.93
CA CYS A 145 2.50 -5.03 -2.25
C CYS A 145 3.16 -6.29 -2.83
N THR A 146 3.71 -6.26 -4.04
CA THR A 146 4.38 -7.41 -4.69
C THR A 146 5.85 -7.54 -4.32
N ALA A 147 6.43 -6.52 -3.68
CA ALA A 147 7.79 -6.59 -3.20
C ALA A 147 7.91 -7.64 -2.07
N PRO A 148 8.82 -8.62 -2.18
CA PRO A 148 8.99 -9.67 -1.17
C PRO A 148 9.74 -9.17 0.08
N ASN A 149 10.49 -8.09 -0.03
CA ASN A 149 11.32 -7.55 1.03
C ASN A 149 11.59 -6.05 0.83
N TRP A 150 12.26 -5.46 1.82
CA TRP A 150 12.59 -4.03 1.81
C TRP A 150 13.51 -3.62 0.66
N GLN A 151 14.49 -4.46 0.29
CA GLN A 151 15.38 -4.18 -0.85
C GLN A 151 14.58 -4.04 -2.14
N SER A 152 13.61 -4.93 -2.35
CA SER A 152 12.72 -4.89 -3.53
C SER A 152 11.79 -3.66 -3.49
N LEU A 153 11.30 -3.26 -2.31
CA LEU A 153 10.52 -2.01 -2.15
C LEU A 153 11.34 -0.77 -2.53
N LEU A 154 12.60 -0.70 -2.07
CA LEU A 154 13.51 0.39 -2.45
C LEU A 154 13.82 0.39 -3.94
N HIS A 155 14.01 -0.79 -4.53
CA HIS A 155 14.20 -0.93 -5.97
C HIS A 155 12.98 -0.42 -6.76
N MET A 156 11.78 -0.84 -6.38
CA MET A 156 10.52 -0.34 -6.96
C MET A 156 10.40 1.18 -6.84
N ARG A 157 10.69 1.74 -5.66
CA ARG A 157 10.70 3.20 -5.45
C ARG A 157 11.64 3.91 -6.42
N ARG A 158 12.85 3.39 -6.62
CA ARG A 158 13.81 3.96 -7.58
C ARG A 158 13.28 3.86 -9.01
N ALA A 159 12.68 2.73 -9.38
CA ALA A 159 12.11 2.48 -10.70
C ALA A 159 10.96 3.44 -11.01
N TYR A 160 10.00 3.61 -10.10
CA TYR A 160 8.93 4.58 -10.23
C TYR A 160 9.46 6.02 -10.30
N ARG A 161 10.45 6.38 -9.48
CA ARG A 161 11.08 7.70 -9.54
C ARG A 161 11.69 7.99 -10.92
N LYS A 162 12.41 7.02 -11.51
CA LYS A 162 12.94 7.14 -12.88
C LYS A 162 11.79 7.33 -13.89
N LEU A 163 10.77 6.48 -13.80
CA LEU A 163 9.61 6.54 -14.70
C LEU A 163 8.95 7.93 -14.71
N LEU A 164 8.78 8.52 -13.53
CA LEU A 164 8.15 9.83 -13.35
C LEU A 164 9.03 11.01 -13.75
N HIS A 165 10.34 10.82 -13.77
CA HIS A 165 11.25 11.81 -14.35
C HIS A 165 11.17 11.81 -15.87
N GLU A 166 10.83 10.68 -16.49
CA GLU A 166 10.82 10.50 -17.93
C GLU A 166 9.41 10.63 -18.56
N THR A 167 8.35 10.56 -17.74
CA THR A 167 6.94 10.54 -18.17
C THR A 167 6.20 11.80 -17.69
N CYS A 168 5.21 12.29 -18.43
CA CYS A 168 4.29 13.32 -17.93
C CYS A 168 3.20 12.73 -17.02
N LEU A 169 2.64 13.54 -16.13
CA LEU A 169 1.72 13.03 -15.10
C LEU A 169 0.44 12.47 -15.70
N GLU A 170 -0.09 13.08 -16.75
CA GLU A 170 -1.31 12.63 -17.42
C GLU A 170 -1.14 11.22 -17.99
N GLU A 171 0.02 10.95 -18.60
CA GLU A 171 0.34 9.63 -19.11
C GLU A 171 0.49 8.61 -17.97
N PHE A 172 1.16 8.98 -16.88
CA PHE A 172 1.32 8.13 -15.71
C PHE A 172 -0.03 7.76 -15.08
N TRP A 173 -0.89 8.74 -14.81
CA TRP A 173 -2.21 8.51 -14.23
C TRP A 173 -3.11 7.72 -15.17
N SER A 174 -3.09 8.02 -16.46
CA SER A 174 -3.79 7.22 -17.47
C SER A 174 -3.33 5.75 -17.43
N ALA A 175 -2.03 5.51 -17.23
CA ALA A 175 -1.51 4.16 -17.13
C ALA A 175 -1.98 3.41 -15.87
N ILE A 176 -2.15 4.09 -14.75
CA ILE A 176 -2.75 3.50 -13.54
C ILE A 176 -4.22 3.15 -13.81
N THR A 177 -5.01 4.12 -14.27
CA THR A 177 -6.45 3.95 -14.50
C THR A 177 -6.75 2.82 -15.48
N HIS A 178 -5.93 2.67 -16.52
CA HIS A 178 -6.14 1.66 -17.56
C HIS A 178 -5.37 0.35 -17.31
N SER A 179 -4.70 0.20 -16.17
CA SER A 179 -3.87 -0.97 -15.84
C SER A 179 -2.78 -1.24 -16.88
N THR A 180 -2.13 -0.19 -17.39
CA THR A 180 -1.07 -0.24 -18.41
C THR A 180 0.30 0.20 -17.88
N ILE A 181 0.47 0.32 -16.56
CA ILE A 181 1.78 0.62 -15.94
C ILE A 181 2.92 -0.28 -16.44
N PRO A 182 2.77 -1.62 -16.62
CA PRO A 182 3.85 -2.44 -17.15
C PRO A 182 4.29 -2.04 -18.57
N PHE A 183 3.35 -1.58 -19.40
CA PHE A 183 3.63 -1.05 -20.73
C PHE A 183 4.37 0.29 -20.63
N LEU A 184 4.02 1.13 -19.64
CA LEU A 184 4.73 2.38 -19.40
C LEU A 184 6.19 2.13 -18.98
N PHE A 185 6.45 1.16 -18.10
CA PHE A 185 7.82 0.72 -17.79
C PHE A 185 8.58 0.23 -19.02
N GLU A 186 7.91 -0.50 -19.92
CA GLU A 186 8.51 -0.97 -21.17
C GLU A 186 8.84 0.17 -22.15
N LYS A 187 7.90 1.09 -22.35
CA LYS A 187 8.06 2.28 -23.18
C LYS A 187 9.30 3.11 -22.79
N HIS A 188 9.57 3.19 -21.48
CA HIS A 188 10.69 3.94 -20.92
C HIS A 188 11.97 3.09 -20.72
N GLY A 189 12.02 1.85 -21.23
CA GLY A 189 13.21 1.00 -21.12
C GLY A 189 13.50 0.50 -19.70
N LEU A 190 12.55 0.61 -18.78
CA LEU A 190 12.66 0.25 -17.36
C LEU A 190 12.10 -1.15 -17.05
N SER A 191 11.81 -1.98 -18.07
CA SER A 191 11.28 -3.34 -17.89
C SER A 191 12.12 -4.24 -16.98
N ASN A 192 13.45 -4.07 -16.99
CA ASN A 192 14.36 -4.84 -16.16
C ASN A 192 14.20 -4.53 -14.66
N GLU A 193 13.81 -3.30 -14.32
CA GLU A 193 13.61 -2.87 -12.92
C GLU A 193 12.37 -3.54 -12.28
N ILE A 194 11.47 -4.09 -13.09
CA ILE A 194 10.26 -4.79 -12.60
C ILE A 194 10.28 -6.29 -12.91
N ALA A 195 11.28 -6.80 -13.63
CA ALA A 195 11.32 -8.19 -14.08
C ALA A 195 11.45 -9.20 -12.93
N GLY A 196 12.15 -8.82 -11.85
CA GLY A 196 12.34 -9.67 -10.67
C GLY A 196 11.16 -9.68 -9.69
N LEU A 197 10.13 -8.85 -9.90
CA LEU A 197 9.01 -8.72 -8.99
C LEU A 197 7.95 -9.77 -9.30
N ARG A 198 7.90 -10.80 -8.45
CA ARG A 198 6.90 -11.87 -8.55
C ARG A 198 5.50 -11.27 -8.55
N ASN A 199 4.63 -11.75 -9.44
CA ASN A 199 3.23 -11.34 -9.55
C ASN A 199 2.97 -9.86 -9.93
N PHE A 200 3.98 -8.98 -10.01
CA PHE A 200 3.82 -7.56 -10.36
C PHE A 200 3.11 -7.37 -11.70
N ARG A 201 3.64 -7.97 -12.78
CA ARG A 201 3.01 -7.82 -14.12
C ARG A 201 1.59 -8.37 -14.16
N SER A 202 1.29 -9.42 -13.40
CA SER A 202 -0.05 -10.02 -13.36
C SER A 202 -1.02 -9.08 -12.65
N LEU A 203 -0.68 -8.60 -11.45
CA LEU A 203 -1.47 -7.64 -10.69
C LEU A 203 -1.70 -6.36 -11.49
N MET A 204 -0.63 -5.76 -12.01
CA MET A 204 -0.70 -4.45 -12.65
C MET A 204 -1.47 -4.42 -13.97
N LYS A 205 -1.77 -5.57 -14.58
CA LYS A 205 -2.65 -5.68 -15.76
C LYS A 205 -4.13 -5.60 -15.41
N VAL A 206 -4.49 -5.85 -14.16
CA VAL A 206 -5.88 -5.96 -13.73
C VAL A 206 -6.25 -4.98 -12.61
N VAL A 207 -5.25 -4.43 -11.88
CA VAL A 207 -5.43 -3.67 -10.63
C VAL A 207 -6.45 -2.55 -10.70
N GLY A 208 -6.51 -1.77 -11.78
CA GLY A 208 -7.50 -0.68 -11.96
C GLY A 208 -8.94 -1.15 -12.23
N LYS A 209 -9.19 -2.47 -12.32
CA LYS A 209 -10.51 -3.07 -12.59
C LYS A 209 -10.91 -4.06 -11.51
N SER A 210 -10.02 -5.01 -11.23
CA SER A 210 -10.21 -6.01 -10.20
C SER A 210 -8.89 -6.72 -9.89
N TYR A 211 -8.70 -7.16 -8.66
CA TYR A 211 -7.50 -7.90 -8.25
C TYR A 211 -7.84 -8.91 -7.15
N GLU A 212 -6.96 -9.88 -6.93
CA GLU A 212 -7.19 -10.97 -5.97
C GLU A 212 -7.22 -10.47 -4.53
N SER A 213 -8.14 -11.00 -3.71
CA SER A 213 -8.33 -10.60 -2.32
C SER A 213 -7.09 -10.81 -1.44
N VAL A 214 -6.15 -11.66 -1.88
CA VAL A 214 -4.89 -11.92 -1.17
C VAL A 214 -4.03 -10.67 -1.02
N TRP A 215 -4.15 -9.70 -1.93
CA TRP A 215 -3.42 -8.44 -1.83
C TRP A 215 -3.91 -7.60 -0.65
N GLN A 216 -5.23 -7.58 -0.40
CA GLN A 216 -5.79 -6.98 0.81
C GLN A 216 -5.49 -7.80 2.06
N LEU A 217 -5.40 -9.13 1.96
CA LEU A 217 -4.95 -9.95 3.09
C LEU A 217 -3.51 -9.57 3.48
N LYS A 218 -2.62 -9.39 2.49
CA LYS A 218 -1.24 -8.96 2.71
C LYS A 218 -1.19 -7.57 3.34
N ARG A 219 -2.03 -6.63 2.87
CA ARG A 219 -2.22 -5.31 3.50
C ARG A 219 -2.61 -5.46 4.97
N TYR A 220 -3.70 -6.19 5.24
CA TYR A 220 -4.23 -6.37 6.58
C TYR A 220 -3.24 -7.07 7.52
N ALA A 221 -2.47 -8.04 7.02
CA ALA A 221 -1.45 -8.72 7.80
C ALA A 221 -0.35 -7.76 8.29
N GLN A 222 -0.03 -6.73 7.51
CA GLN A 222 1.07 -5.79 7.77
C GLN A 222 0.64 -4.46 8.41
N TRP A 223 -0.63 -4.05 8.28
CA TRP A 223 -1.12 -2.75 8.77
C TRP A 223 -1.90 -2.85 10.08
N GLU A 224 -1.60 -2.02 11.10
CA GLU A 224 -2.24 -1.97 12.44
C GLU A 224 -3.77 -1.73 12.49
N GLY A 225 -4.47 -1.73 11.35
CA GLY A 225 -5.93 -1.67 11.31
C GLY A 225 -6.62 -2.78 12.09
N THR A 226 -7.81 -2.49 12.61
CA THR A 226 -8.54 -3.37 13.53
C THR A 226 -9.31 -4.47 12.82
N GLU A 227 -9.94 -4.16 11.69
CA GLU A 227 -10.84 -5.07 10.97
C GLU A 227 -10.35 -5.32 9.52
N PRO A 228 -10.47 -6.56 9.02
CA PRO A 228 -10.21 -6.87 7.62
C PRO A 228 -11.35 -6.33 6.74
N VAL A 229 -11.06 -6.08 5.47
CA VAL A 229 -12.11 -5.88 4.47
C VAL A 229 -12.94 -7.16 4.31
N SER A 230 -14.22 -7.02 3.92
CA SER A 230 -15.17 -8.15 3.88
C SER A 230 -14.68 -9.34 3.04
N ALA A 231 -14.07 -9.08 1.88
CA ALA A 231 -13.48 -10.12 1.05
C ALA A 231 -12.41 -10.91 1.83
N VAL A 232 -11.52 -10.22 2.54
CA VAL A 232 -10.51 -10.87 3.39
C VAL A 232 -11.15 -11.65 4.53
N ALA A 233 -12.23 -11.11 5.11
CA ALA A 233 -12.91 -11.76 6.21
C ALA A 233 -13.51 -13.11 5.83
N VAL A 234 -14.17 -13.16 4.67
CA VAL A 234 -14.83 -14.35 4.12
C VAL A 234 -13.79 -15.34 3.58
N ASP A 235 -12.90 -14.87 2.71
CA ASP A 235 -11.99 -15.74 1.95
C ASP A 235 -10.98 -16.45 2.86
N TYR A 236 -10.44 -15.73 3.85
CA TYR A 236 -9.30 -16.20 4.65
C TYR A 236 -9.69 -16.58 6.08
N GLY A 237 -10.99 -16.75 6.34
CA GLY A 237 -11.50 -17.40 7.56
C GLY A 237 -11.62 -16.51 8.79
N PHE A 238 -11.45 -15.19 8.67
CA PHE A 238 -11.67 -14.29 9.82
C PHE A 238 -13.13 -14.25 10.27
N MET A 239 -14.09 -14.56 9.40
CA MET A 239 -15.51 -14.74 9.77
C MET A 239 -15.73 -15.86 10.81
N ASN A 240 -14.81 -16.83 10.88
CA ASN A 240 -14.88 -17.92 11.87
C ASN A 240 -14.33 -17.51 13.24
N CYS A 241 -13.66 -16.35 13.36
CA CYS A 241 -13.06 -15.90 14.61
C CYS A 241 -14.12 -15.34 15.55
N LYS A 242 -14.30 -15.97 16.71
CA LYS A 242 -15.25 -15.53 17.76
C LYS A 242 -14.65 -14.53 18.74
N THR A 243 -13.33 -14.39 18.74
CA THR A 243 -12.61 -13.54 19.70
C THR A 243 -11.51 -12.72 19.01
N PRO A 244 -11.18 -11.53 19.54
CA PRO A 244 -10.04 -10.74 19.04
C PRO A 244 -8.72 -11.52 19.07
N ARG A 245 -8.54 -12.42 20.05
CA ARG A 245 -7.34 -13.26 20.16
C ARG A 245 -7.21 -14.26 19.01
N GLN A 246 -8.31 -14.89 18.60
CA GLN A 246 -8.32 -15.78 17.43
C GLN A 246 -7.99 -14.98 16.16
N ARG A 247 -8.61 -13.82 15.98
CA ARG A 247 -8.36 -12.91 14.86
C ARG A 247 -6.89 -12.51 14.78
N GLN A 248 -6.30 -12.10 15.91
CA GLN A 248 -4.89 -11.71 15.98
C GLN A 248 -3.95 -12.88 15.64
N ARG A 249 -4.23 -14.09 16.13
CA ARG A 249 -3.42 -15.28 15.80
C ARG A 249 -3.52 -15.65 14.32
N LEU A 250 -4.71 -15.60 13.75
CA LEU A 250 -4.93 -15.85 12.33
C LEU A 250 -4.23 -14.79 11.46
N ARG A 251 -4.28 -13.53 11.88
CA ARG A 251 -3.53 -12.46 11.24
C ARG A 251 -2.02 -12.67 11.30
N GLN A 252 -1.50 -13.08 12.46
CA GLN A 252 -0.08 -13.41 12.65
C GLN A 252 0.37 -14.59 11.78
N LEU A 253 -0.49 -15.60 11.58
CA LEU A 253 -0.24 -16.70 10.66
C LEU A 253 0.02 -16.21 9.23
N TYR A 254 -0.89 -15.38 8.71
CA TYR A 254 -0.74 -14.82 7.36
C TYR A 254 0.45 -13.85 7.27
N ALA A 255 0.68 -13.02 8.29
CA ALA A 255 1.88 -12.17 8.35
C ALA A 255 3.16 -13.01 8.27
N TYR A 256 3.24 -14.11 9.01
CA TYR A 256 4.36 -15.04 8.98
C TYR A 256 4.54 -15.69 7.59
N TYR A 257 3.44 -16.08 6.94
CA TYR A 257 3.47 -16.58 5.56
C TYR A 257 4.13 -15.60 4.59
N PHE A 258 3.75 -14.33 4.63
CA PHE A 258 4.33 -13.30 3.75
C PHE A 258 5.77 -12.95 4.12
N VAL A 259 6.11 -12.89 5.40
CA VAL A 259 7.49 -12.65 5.87
C VAL A 259 8.44 -13.75 5.41
N LYS A 260 7.97 -15.00 5.30
CA LYS A 260 8.73 -16.11 4.71
C LYS A 260 8.88 -16.05 3.19
N GLY A 261 8.38 -14.99 2.55
CA GLY A 261 8.48 -14.80 1.10
C GLY A 261 7.66 -15.80 0.27
N LYS A 262 6.69 -16.48 0.90
CA LYS A 262 5.81 -17.45 0.23
C LYS A 262 4.91 -16.75 -0.79
N ASP A 263 4.39 -17.50 -1.75
CA ASP A 263 3.74 -16.99 -2.96
C ASP A 263 2.27 -16.61 -2.72
N GLU A 264 1.96 -15.33 -2.86
CA GLU A 264 0.63 -14.76 -2.68
C GLU A 264 -0.41 -15.45 -3.57
N MET A 265 -0.06 -15.74 -4.82
CA MET A 265 -1.01 -16.33 -5.77
C MET A 265 -1.28 -17.79 -5.48
N LYS A 266 -0.32 -18.52 -4.90
CA LYS A 266 -0.56 -19.90 -4.43
C LYS A 266 -1.50 -19.93 -3.24
N LEU A 267 -1.37 -18.97 -2.32
CA LEU A 267 -2.31 -18.82 -1.20
C LEU A 267 -3.71 -18.46 -1.68
N HIS A 268 -3.82 -17.56 -2.67
CA HIS A 268 -5.11 -17.24 -3.27
C HIS A 268 -5.75 -18.45 -3.95
N GLN A 269 -5.00 -19.20 -4.76
CA GLN A 269 -5.52 -20.43 -5.38
C GLN A 269 -5.95 -21.46 -4.35
N ALA A 270 -5.21 -21.58 -3.25
CA ALA A 270 -5.57 -22.43 -2.13
C ALA A 270 -6.90 -22.03 -1.48
N CYS A 271 -7.10 -20.72 -1.30
CA CYS A 271 -8.38 -20.16 -0.87
C CYS A 271 -9.54 -20.58 -1.77
N ILE A 272 -9.40 -20.39 -3.09
CA ILE A 272 -10.48 -20.69 -4.06
C ILE A 272 -10.76 -22.20 -4.18
N ARG A 273 -9.78 -23.05 -3.89
CA ARG A 273 -9.98 -24.51 -3.82
C ARG A 273 -10.60 -24.98 -2.50
N GLY A 274 -10.77 -24.08 -1.51
CA GLY A 274 -11.21 -24.44 -0.17
C GLY A 274 -10.16 -25.24 0.63
N ASP A 275 -8.87 -25.12 0.29
CA ASP A 275 -7.78 -25.96 0.82
C ASP A 275 -6.80 -25.24 1.76
N LEU A 276 -7.16 -24.05 2.27
CA LEU A 276 -6.29 -23.19 3.08
C LEU A 276 -5.59 -23.91 4.24
N GLY A 277 -6.30 -24.75 4.99
CA GLY A 277 -5.76 -25.50 6.13
C GLY A 277 -4.58 -26.40 5.72
N PRO A 278 -4.81 -27.43 4.89
CA PRO A 278 -3.75 -28.27 4.33
C PRO A 278 -2.61 -27.48 3.71
N PHE A 279 -2.92 -26.48 2.88
CA PHE A 279 -1.91 -25.67 2.20
C PHE A 279 -1.00 -24.90 3.16
N LEU A 280 -1.56 -24.20 4.14
CA LEU A 280 -0.79 -23.42 5.10
C LEU A 280 0.04 -24.32 6.03
N ARG A 281 -0.48 -25.50 6.40
CA ARG A 281 0.27 -26.48 7.19
C ARG A 281 1.55 -26.90 6.47
N GLU A 282 1.43 -27.26 5.20
CA GLU A 282 2.57 -27.66 4.37
C GLU A 282 3.53 -26.48 4.15
N ALA A 283 3.00 -25.29 3.85
CA ALA A 283 3.82 -24.14 3.55
C ALA A 283 4.63 -23.62 4.76
N LEU A 284 4.16 -23.85 5.99
CA LEU A 284 4.70 -23.28 7.23
C LEU A 284 5.21 -24.33 8.23
N ASP A 285 5.26 -25.60 7.83
CA ASP A 285 5.67 -26.73 8.68
C ASP A 285 4.84 -26.84 9.98
N GLY A 286 3.53 -26.56 9.89
CA GLY A 286 2.61 -26.60 11.02
C GLY A 286 1.53 -25.52 10.97
N LEU A 287 0.56 -25.61 11.89
CA LEU A 287 -0.51 -24.63 12.04
C LEU A 287 -0.62 -24.16 13.51
N PRO A 288 -0.38 -22.88 13.79
CA PRO A 288 -0.54 -22.30 15.13
C PRO A 288 -2.00 -21.94 15.46
N VAL A 289 -2.93 -22.22 14.54
CA VAL A 289 -4.36 -21.94 14.69
C VAL A 289 -5.17 -23.22 14.44
N PRO A 290 -6.36 -23.37 15.05
CA PRO A 290 -7.26 -24.46 14.71
C PRO A 290 -7.71 -24.40 13.25
N GLU A 291 -7.75 -25.55 12.57
CA GLU A 291 -8.16 -25.65 11.16
C GLU A 291 -9.57 -25.14 10.90
N GLN A 292 -10.46 -25.21 11.89
CA GLN A 292 -11.82 -24.70 11.74
C GLN A 292 -11.86 -23.19 11.52
N LEU A 293 -10.77 -22.46 11.83
CA LEU A 293 -10.68 -21.04 11.49
C LEU A 293 -10.37 -20.80 10.02
N LEU A 294 -9.79 -21.79 9.32
CA LEU A 294 -9.34 -21.67 7.93
C LEU A 294 -10.37 -22.19 6.91
N THR A 295 -11.57 -22.56 7.36
CA THR A 295 -12.66 -22.94 6.47
C THR A 295 -13.28 -21.70 5.82
N ASN A 296 -13.61 -21.78 4.55
CA ASN A 296 -14.33 -20.73 3.83
C ASN A 296 -15.46 -21.37 3.00
N ALA A 297 -16.21 -20.56 2.27
CA ALA A 297 -17.33 -21.03 1.46
C ALA A 297 -16.89 -21.70 0.15
N TYR A 298 -15.59 -21.75 -0.16
CA TYR A 298 -15.08 -22.33 -1.40
C TYR A 298 -14.85 -23.86 -1.27
N PRO A 299 -14.88 -24.60 -2.40
CA PRO A 299 -15.21 -24.14 -3.74
C PRO A 299 -16.72 -23.90 -3.90
N VAL A 300 -17.07 -22.83 -4.61
CA VAL A 300 -18.44 -22.53 -5.07
C VAL A 300 -18.48 -22.69 -6.60
N GLU A 301 -19.67 -22.87 -7.21
CA GLU A 301 -19.81 -23.04 -8.67
C GLU A 301 -19.07 -21.92 -9.44
N PRO A 302 -18.25 -22.25 -10.45
CA PRO A 302 -17.25 -21.33 -11.00
C PRO A 302 -17.86 -20.01 -11.47
N LEU A 303 -17.61 -18.96 -10.69
CA LEU A 303 -17.78 -17.58 -11.08
C LEU A 303 -16.37 -17.00 -11.24
N ASP A 304 -16.08 -16.37 -12.37
CA ASP A 304 -14.77 -15.76 -12.67
C ASP A 304 -14.32 -14.67 -11.68
N GLN A 305 -15.16 -14.34 -10.70
CA GLN A 305 -14.99 -13.27 -9.73
C GLN A 305 -14.73 -13.77 -8.30
N MET A 306 -14.58 -15.09 -8.12
CA MET A 306 -14.31 -15.67 -6.80
C MET A 306 -13.00 -15.19 -6.20
N GLY A 307 -13.08 -14.73 -4.96
CA GLY A 307 -11.98 -14.08 -4.23
C GLY A 307 -11.36 -12.89 -4.96
N MET A 308 -12.12 -12.21 -5.81
CA MET A 308 -11.70 -10.96 -6.45
C MET A 308 -12.26 -9.76 -5.70
N ILE A 309 -11.47 -8.69 -5.67
CA ILE A 309 -11.89 -7.36 -5.25
C ILE A 309 -12.05 -6.54 -6.51
N THR A 310 -13.24 -5.99 -6.70
CA THR A 310 -13.58 -5.11 -7.82
C THR A 310 -13.29 -3.66 -7.45
N VAL A 311 -12.65 -2.94 -8.37
CA VAL A 311 -12.42 -1.50 -8.25
C VAL A 311 -13.63 -0.78 -8.84
N GLY A 312 -14.26 0.06 -8.02
CA GLY A 312 -15.50 0.76 -8.39
C GLY A 312 -16.76 0.08 -7.89
N LYS A 313 -17.91 0.52 -8.38
CA LYS A 313 -19.22 0.07 -7.88
C LYS A 313 -19.51 -1.36 -8.35
N THR A 314 -20.07 -2.18 -7.45
CA THR A 314 -20.52 -3.52 -7.81
C THR A 314 -22.04 -3.59 -7.66
N ILE A 315 -22.70 -4.04 -8.71
CA ILE A 315 -24.16 -4.18 -8.79
C ILE A 315 -24.46 -5.67 -8.83
N PHE A 316 -25.04 -6.20 -7.76
CA PHE A 316 -25.51 -7.58 -7.75
C PHE A 316 -26.92 -7.62 -8.33
N ALA A 317 -27.13 -8.42 -9.36
CA ALA A 317 -28.40 -8.48 -10.07
C ALA A 317 -28.82 -9.92 -10.37
N PRO A 318 -30.06 -10.34 -10.07
CA PRO A 318 -30.57 -11.61 -10.54
C PRO A 318 -30.67 -11.63 -12.08
N PRO A 319 -30.70 -12.82 -12.71
CA PRO A 319 -30.74 -12.95 -14.17
C PRO A 319 -31.88 -12.16 -14.82
N SER A 320 -33.01 -12.02 -14.12
CA SER A 320 -34.20 -11.29 -14.59
C SER A 320 -33.99 -9.80 -14.85
N VAL A 321 -33.06 -9.14 -14.13
CA VAL A 321 -32.78 -7.70 -14.24
C VAL A 321 -31.34 -7.41 -14.65
N HIS A 322 -30.60 -8.44 -15.08
CA HIS A 322 -29.18 -8.34 -15.41
C HIS A 322 -28.90 -7.33 -16.53
N ASN A 323 -29.74 -7.33 -17.58
CA ASN A 323 -29.59 -6.39 -18.71
C ASN A 323 -29.82 -4.92 -18.27
N GLU A 324 -30.75 -4.69 -17.35
CA GLU A 324 -31.05 -3.36 -16.81
C GLU A 324 -29.91 -2.90 -15.89
N ALA A 325 -29.41 -3.80 -15.06
CA ALA A 325 -28.22 -3.56 -14.24
C ALA A 325 -26.98 -3.26 -15.09
N GLU A 326 -26.80 -3.91 -16.24
CA GLU A 326 -25.69 -3.62 -17.15
C GLU A 326 -25.81 -2.22 -17.75
N LEU A 327 -27.03 -1.78 -18.10
CA LEU A 327 -27.25 -0.42 -18.60
C LEU A 327 -26.93 0.62 -17.53
N VAL A 328 -27.32 0.38 -16.27
CA VAL A 328 -26.96 1.22 -15.13
C VAL A 328 -25.44 1.26 -14.93
N ALA A 329 -24.78 0.10 -14.95
CA ALA A 329 -23.32 0.01 -14.82
C ALA A 329 -22.59 0.79 -15.93
N ARG A 330 -23.06 0.70 -17.17
CA ARG A 330 -22.48 1.44 -18.31
C ARG A 330 -22.71 2.95 -18.19
N ALA A 331 -23.86 3.38 -17.66
CA ALA A 331 -24.21 4.78 -17.51
C ALA A 331 -23.44 5.49 -16.39
N GLU A 332 -23.01 4.78 -15.34
CA GLU A 332 -22.26 5.37 -14.23
C GLU A 332 -20.79 5.72 -14.57
N GLY A 333 -20.26 5.21 -15.69
CA GLY A 333 -18.88 5.47 -16.10
C GLY A 333 -17.83 4.68 -15.31
N ASN A 334 -16.67 4.45 -15.96
CA ASN A 334 -15.48 3.70 -15.54
C ASN A 334 -15.56 2.91 -14.21
N GLY A 335 -15.99 1.65 -14.30
CA GLY A 335 -15.65 0.63 -13.30
C GLY A 335 -16.85 -0.10 -12.68
N ALA A 336 -18.07 0.39 -12.86
CA ALA A 336 -19.24 -0.32 -12.35
C ALA A 336 -19.38 -1.70 -13.01
N ARG A 337 -19.50 -2.75 -12.20
CA ARG A 337 -19.61 -4.15 -12.66
C ARG A 337 -20.88 -4.80 -12.15
N VAL A 338 -21.54 -5.56 -13.02
CA VAL A 338 -22.70 -6.38 -12.65
C VAL A 338 -22.25 -7.79 -12.31
N VAL A 339 -22.68 -8.30 -11.16
CA VAL A 339 -22.42 -9.66 -10.70
C VAL A 339 -23.75 -10.42 -10.69
N PRO A 340 -23.89 -11.50 -11.46
CA PRO A 340 -25.13 -12.27 -11.49
C PRO A 340 -25.34 -12.99 -10.16
N ILE A 341 -26.53 -12.84 -9.58
CA ILE A 341 -26.98 -13.66 -8.45
C ILE A 341 -27.63 -14.91 -9.03
N LEU A 342 -26.91 -16.04 -9.08
CA LEU A 342 -27.47 -17.28 -9.61
C LEU A 342 -28.62 -17.79 -8.73
N GLU A 343 -29.64 -18.38 -9.34
CA GLU A 343 -30.77 -18.99 -8.63
C GLU A 343 -30.34 -20.23 -7.81
N SER A 344 -29.21 -20.84 -8.17
CA SER A 344 -28.57 -21.93 -7.41
C SER A 344 -27.89 -21.47 -6.11
N HIS A 345 -27.73 -20.15 -5.89
CA HIS A 345 -27.13 -19.65 -4.67
C HIS A 345 -28.03 -19.92 -3.46
N THR A 346 -27.48 -20.63 -2.48
CA THR A 346 -28.13 -20.84 -1.19
C THR A 346 -28.46 -19.51 -0.51
N ASP A 347 -29.48 -19.49 0.35
CA ASP A 347 -29.86 -18.26 1.08
C ASP A 347 -28.70 -17.66 1.88
N SER A 348 -27.76 -18.50 2.34
CA SER A 348 -26.53 -18.05 3.01
C SER A 348 -25.56 -17.37 2.04
N MET A 349 -25.43 -17.84 0.80
CA MET A 349 -24.61 -17.19 -0.23
C MET A 349 -25.25 -15.88 -0.69
N ARG A 350 -26.58 -15.86 -0.82
CA ARG A 350 -27.34 -14.66 -1.14
C ARG A 350 -27.16 -13.58 -0.06
N GLY A 351 -27.28 -13.96 1.22
CA GLY A 351 -27.00 -13.05 2.34
C GLY A 351 -25.55 -12.54 2.36
N MET A 352 -24.56 -13.39 2.09
CA MET A 352 -23.16 -12.95 1.98
C MET A 352 -22.93 -11.98 0.81
N MET A 353 -23.56 -12.23 -0.34
CA MET A 353 -23.46 -11.33 -1.50
C MET A 353 -24.16 -9.99 -1.23
N GLU A 354 -25.28 -9.99 -0.53
CA GLU A 354 -26.00 -8.79 -0.10
C GLU A 354 -25.19 -7.98 0.93
N ASP A 355 -24.57 -8.64 1.91
CA ASP A 355 -23.67 -8.00 2.89
C ASP A 355 -22.41 -7.43 2.20
N MET A 356 -21.86 -8.15 1.22
CA MET A 356 -20.72 -7.70 0.42
C MET A 356 -21.10 -6.47 -0.42
N ALA A 357 -22.28 -6.46 -1.04
CA ALA A 357 -22.83 -5.33 -1.79
C ALA A 357 -23.04 -4.08 -0.91
N ALA A 358 -23.60 -4.26 0.29
CA ALA A 358 -23.87 -3.20 1.25
C ALA A 358 -22.58 -2.56 1.79
N SER A 359 -21.51 -3.35 1.95
CA SER A 359 -20.22 -2.87 2.47
C SER A 359 -19.37 -2.15 1.41
N LEU A 360 -19.51 -2.51 0.13
CA LEU A 360 -18.80 -1.86 -0.99
C LEU A 360 -19.21 -0.40 -1.23
N HIS A 361 -20.39 0.02 -0.75
CA HIS A 361 -20.79 1.44 -0.74
C HIS A 361 -19.96 2.29 0.24
N GLY A 362 -19.19 1.67 1.15
CA GLY A 362 -18.26 2.34 2.06
C GLY A 362 -16.83 2.48 1.54
N CYS A 363 -16.47 1.85 0.41
CA CYS A 363 -15.13 1.88 -0.19
C CYS A 363 -14.94 2.97 -1.26
N THR A 364 -15.88 3.92 -1.39
CA THR A 364 -15.67 5.10 -2.24
C THR A 364 -14.71 6.05 -1.56
N HIS A 365 -13.51 6.17 -2.16
CA HIS A 365 -12.47 7.19 -1.97
C HIS A 365 -12.56 8.03 -0.68
N ARG A 366 -11.68 7.74 0.29
CA ARG A 366 -11.27 8.71 1.31
C ARG A 366 -9.85 9.17 1.08
#